data_AF-A0A0D7KQV4-F1
#
_entry.id   AF-A0A0D7KQV4-F1
#
_cell.length_a   1.000
_cell.length_b   1.000
_cell.length_c   1.000
_cell.angle_alpha   90.00
_cell.angle_beta   90.00
_cell.angle_gamma   90.00
#
_symmetry.space_group_name_H-M   'P 1'
#
loop_
_entity.id
_entity.type
_entity.pdbx_description
1 polymer ?
#
loop_
_entity_poly.entity_id
_entity_poly.type
_entity_poly.pdbx_seq_one_letter_code
_entity_poly.pdbx_strand_id
1 'polypeptide(L)'
;MNNKSTSIDYNLNGKYKKLSTFIGVDDVTKNSNRVVTFRFIGDGTELASFENVTGGDNPKPVNIDVGGVLKLQIVAEPGNVFESTWAALAEPKLFQ
;
A
#
# COMPACT_ATOMS: atom_id res chain seq x y z
N MET A 1 -0.37 1.93 21.98
CA MET A 1 -1.51 2.48 21.22
C MET A 1 -1.46 1.81 19.87
N ASN A 2 -2.51 1.11 19.44
CA ASN A 2 -2.50 0.45 18.13
C ASN A 2 -2.78 1.50 17.05
N ASN A 3 -1.88 1.65 16.09
CA ASN A 3 -2.16 2.44 14.90
C ASN A 3 -3.33 1.76 14.17
N LYS A 4 -4.44 2.47 13.97
CA LYS A 4 -5.59 1.93 13.25
C LYS A 4 -5.19 1.77 11.79
N SER A 5 -4.80 0.56 11.41
CA SER A 5 -4.52 0.22 10.02
C SER A 5 -5.82 0.01 9.25
N THR A 6 -5.78 0.28 7.95
CA THR A 6 -6.84 -0.12 7.01
C THR A 6 -6.26 -1.13 6.05
N SER A 7 -7.03 -2.15 5.71
CA SER A 7 -6.63 -3.14 4.72
C SER A 7 -7.71 -3.40 3.69
N ILE A 8 -7.28 -3.86 2.52
CA ILE A 8 -8.13 -4.38 1.46
C ILE A 8 -7.56 -5.70 0.96
N ASP A 9 -8.45 -6.66 0.72
CA ASP A 9 -8.11 -8.00 0.29
C ASP A 9 -8.60 -8.25 -1.15
N TYR A 10 -7.76 -8.87 -1.97
CA TYR A 10 -8.05 -9.28 -3.34
C TYR A 10 -7.77 -10.77 -3.54
N ASN A 11 -8.75 -11.49 -4.10
CA ASN A 11 -8.56 -12.87 -4.54
C ASN A 11 -7.88 -12.88 -5.93
N LEU A 12 -6.61 -13.26 -5.96
CA LEU A 12 -5.80 -13.35 -7.18
C LEU A 12 -5.90 -14.74 -7.84
N ASN A 13 -6.28 -15.78 -7.09
CA ASN A 13 -6.44 -17.16 -7.56
C ASN A 13 -5.21 -17.73 -8.28
N GLY A 14 -4.01 -17.23 -7.97
CA GLY A 14 -2.76 -17.62 -8.64
C GLY A 14 -2.66 -17.23 -10.12
N LYS A 15 -3.55 -16.37 -10.63
CA LYS A 15 -3.67 -16.04 -12.07
C LYS A 15 -2.81 -14.88 -12.52
N TYR A 16 -2.17 -14.17 -11.60
CA TYR A 16 -1.38 -12.98 -11.87
C TYR A 16 0.08 -13.21 -11.46
N LYS A 17 0.97 -12.43 -12.08
CA LYS A 17 2.41 -12.45 -11.84
C LYS A 17 2.90 -11.17 -11.19
N LYS A 18 2.23 -10.05 -11.45
CA LYS A 18 2.73 -8.74 -11.03
C LYS A 18 1.61 -7.79 -10.68
N LEU A 19 1.80 -7.02 -9.61
CA LEU A 19 1.11 -5.78 -9.33
C LEU A 19 2.02 -4.59 -9.66
N SER A 20 1.52 -3.62 -10.43
CA SER A 20 2.15 -2.30 -10.61
C SER A 20 1.20 -1.23 -10.10
N THR A 21 1.71 -0.25 -9.35
CA THR A 21 0.95 0.92 -8.90
C THR A 21 1.89 2.05 -8.51
N PHE A 22 1.34 3.21 -8.20
CA PHE A 22 2.04 4.27 -7.47
C PHE A 22 1.46 4.37 -6.07
N ILE A 23 2.31 4.42 -5.06
CA ILE A 23 1.90 4.68 -3.67
C ILE A 23 2.21 6.13 -3.30
N GLY A 24 1.35 6.73 -2.49
CA GLY A 24 1.55 8.10 -2.02
C GLY A 24 0.58 8.49 -0.91
N VAL A 25 0.90 9.59 -0.25
CA VAL A 25 -0.05 10.36 0.55
C VAL A 25 -0.80 11.30 -0.40
N ASP A 26 -2.12 11.34 -0.28
CA ASP A 26 -2.97 12.17 -1.13
C ASP A 26 -2.70 13.66 -0.90
N ASP A 27 -2.79 14.42 -1.98
CA ASP A 27 -2.49 15.85 -2.04
C ASP A 27 -3.35 16.69 -1.09
N VAL A 28 -4.52 16.19 -0.68
CA VAL A 28 -5.36 16.79 0.37
C VAL A 28 -4.62 16.94 1.71
N THR A 29 -3.59 16.12 1.95
CA THR A 29 -2.76 16.14 3.16
C THR A 29 -1.28 16.44 2.89
N LYS A 30 -0.92 16.96 1.72
CA LYS A 30 0.49 17.13 1.30
C LYS A 30 1.35 18.06 2.15
N ASN A 31 0.76 19.11 2.74
CA ASN A 31 1.50 20.09 3.54
C ASN A 31 1.57 19.68 5.03
N SER A 32 1.68 18.39 5.30
CA SER A 32 1.72 17.85 6.66
C SER A 32 2.92 16.91 6.82
N ASN A 33 3.32 16.67 8.07
CA ASN A 33 4.33 15.66 8.42
C ASN A 33 3.73 14.25 8.48
N ARG A 34 2.62 14.00 7.77
CA ARG A 34 1.94 12.72 7.78
C ARG A 34 2.74 11.70 6.97
N VAL A 35 2.85 10.52 7.55
CA VAL A 35 3.52 9.38 6.93
C VAL A 35 2.63 8.17 6.97
N VAL A 36 2.75 7.32 5.96
CA VAL A 36 2.06 6.03 5.87
C VAL A 36 3.06 4.93 5.55
N THR A 37 2.84 3.77 6.15
CA THR A 37 3.51 2.52 5.76
C THR A 37 2.53 1.68 4.94
N PHE A 38 2.96 1.27 3.75
CA PHE A 38 2.22 0.32 2.92
C PHE A 38 2.85 -1.07 3.04
N ARG A 39 2.04 -2.09 3.32
CA ARG A 39 2.47 -3.50 3.26
C ARG A 39 1.63 -4.27 2.26
N PHE A 40 2.28 -5.16 1.53
CA PHE A 40 1.67 -6.05 0.57
C PHE A 40 1.94 -7.49 0.99
N ILE A 41 0.88 -8.24 1.28
CA ILE A 41 0.95 -9.53 1.95
C ILE A 41 0.25 -10.56 1.06
N GLY A 42 1.00 -11.54 0.56
CA GLY A 42 0.48 -12.65 -0.24
C GLY A 42 0.34 -13.89 0.62
N ASP A 43 -0.88 -14.43 0.72
CA ASP A 43 -1.16 -15.66 1.45
C ASP A 43 -0.60 -15.67 2.90
N GLY A 44 -0.63 -14.51 3.56
CA GLY A 44 -0.12 -14.32 4.92
C GLY A 44 1.38 -14.03 5.03
N THR A 45 2.12 -14.04 3.91
CA THR A 45 3.55 -13.70 3.85
C THR A 45 3.74 -12.29 3.29
N GLU A 46 4.53 -11.45 3.97
CA GLU A 46 4.87 -10.13 3.44
C GLU A 46 5.73 -10.26 2.17
N LEU A 47 5.22 -9.71 1.07
CA LEU A 47 5.90 -9.66 -0.23
C LEU A 47 6.75 -8.38 -0.34
N ALA A 48 6.24 -7.27 0.18
CA ALA A 48 6.93 -5.99 0.21
C ALA A 48 6.35 -5.04 1.27
N SER A 49 7.19 -4.16 1.80
CA SER A 49 6.83 -3.06 2.69
C SER A 49 7.50 -1.76 2.24
N PHE A 50 6.77 -0.65 2.35
CA PHE A 50 7.24 0.70 2.04
C PHE A 50 6.91 1.61 3.21
N GLU A 51 7.91 1.89 4.03
CA GLU A 51 7.80 2.73 5.21
C GLU A 51 8.02 4.21 4.89
N ASN A 52 7.51 5.08 5.75
CA ASN A 52 7.75 6.53 5.72
C ASN A 52 7.40 7.21 4.37
N VAL A 53 6.34 6.75 3.70
CA VAL A 53 5.80 7.46 2.54
C VAL A 53 5.17 8.75 3.04
N THR A 54 5.77 9.89 2.69
CA THR A 54 5.52 11.18 3.34
C THR A 54 4.64 12.08 2.48
N GLY A 55 3.78 12.87 3.13
CA GLY A 55 3.00 13.93 2.49
C GLY A 55 3.89 14.95 1.79
N GLY A 56 3.54 15.31 0.55
CA GLY A 56 4.27 16.29 -0.25
C GLY A 56 5.38 15.71 -1.13
N ASP A 57 5.76 14.45 -0.93
CA ASP A 57 6.66 13.74 -1.84
C ASP A 57 5.94 13.36 -3.13
N ASN A 58 6.70 13.20 -4.22
CA ASN A 58 6.18 12.63 -5.46
C ASN A 58 5.74 11.17 -5.23
N PRO A 59 4.65 10.70 -5.87
CA PRO A 59 4.20 9.32 -5.76
C PRO A 59 5.31 8.33 -6.17
N LYS A 60 5.48 7.27 -5.38
CA LYS A 60 6.52 6.26 -5.60
C LYS A 60 5.98 5.11 -6.46
N PRO A 61 6.59 4.81 -7.61
CA PRO A 61 6.22 3.63 -8.38
C PRO A 61 6.63 2.35 -7.62
N VAL A 62 5.73 1.38 -7.58
CA VAL A 62 5.99 0.07 -6.97
C VAL A 62 5.58 -1.06 -7.90
N ASN A 63 6.38 -2.11 -7.87
CA ASN A 63 6.20 -3.32 -8.65
C ASN A 63 6.42 -4.52 -7.72
N ILE A 64 5.43 -5.40 -7.62
CA ILE A 64 5.44 -6.52 -6.67
C ILE A 64 5.16 -7.80 -7.43
N ASP A 65 6.00 -8.81 -7.24
CA ASP A 65 5.75 -10.17 -7.70
C ASP A 65 4.62 -10.78 -6.87
N VAL A 66 3.56 -11.21 -7.55
CA VAL A 66 2.41 -11.88 -6.95
C VAL A 66 2.17 -13.25 -7.60
N GLY A 67 3.19 -13.80 -8.25
CA GLY A 67 3.16 -15.09 -8.92
C GLY A 67 2.71 -16.21 -7.98
N GLY A 68 1.60 -16.85 -8.33
CA GLY A 68 1.06 -17.96 -7.55
C GLY A 68 0.31 -17.55 -6.27
N VAL A 69 0.28 -16.26 -5.92
CA VAL A 69 -0.46 -15.75 -4.77
C VAL A 69 -1.97 -15.99 -4.98
N LEU A 70 -2.64 -16.57 -3.97
CA LEU A 70 -4.08 -16.81 -4.02
C LEU A 70 -4.87 -15.61 -3.51
N LYS A 71 -4.42 -15.01 -2.40
CA LYS A 71 -5.00 -13.83 -1.78
C LYS A 71 -3.91 -12.79 -1.51
N LEU A 72 -4.10 -11.59 -2.07
CA LEU A 72 -3.28 -10.43 -1.77
C LEU A 72 -4.02 -9.53 -0.79
N GLN A 73 -3.39 -9.20 0.33
CA GLN A 73 -3.81 -8.16 1.25
C GLN A 73 -2.89 -6.96 1.11
N ILE A 74 -3.49 -5.77 1.02
CA ILE A 74 -2.78 -4.49 1.00
C ILE A 74 -3.16 -3.76 2.28
N VAL A 75 -2.17 -3.38 3.08
CA VAL A 75 -2.36 -2.69 4.36
C VAL A 75 -1.76 -1.30 4.28
N ALA A 76 -2.49 -0.30 4.76
CA ALA A 76 -2.01 1.05 4.99
C ALA A 76 -2.04 1.34 6.50
N GLU A 77 -0.89 1.64 7.07
CA GLU A 77 -0.72 1.94 8.49
C GLU A 77 -0.25 3.41 8.64
N PRO A 78 -1.04 4.30 9.28
CA PRO A 78 -0.58 5.65 9.53
C PRO A 78 0.56 5.64 10.56
N GLY A 79 1.54 6.54 10.41
CA GLY A 79 2.65 6.66 11.36
C GLY A 79 2.25 7.27 12.71
N ASN A 80 1.12 7.98 12.77
CA ASN A 80 0.56 8.58 13.99
C ASN A 80 -0.96 8.35 14.06
N VAL A 81 -1.49 8.14 15.27
CA VAL A 81 -2.90 7.86 15.56
C VAL A 81 -3.77 9.10 15.74
N PHE A 82 -3.17 10.28 15.92
CA PHE A 82 -3.91 11.49 16.25
C PHE A 82 -4.39 12.28 15.02
N GLU A 83 -3.96 11.90 13.81
CA GLU A 83 -4.31 12.59 12.58
C GLU A 83 -4.68 11.60 11.46
N SER A 84 -5.71 11.93 10.68
CA SER A 84 -6.10 11.11 9.53
C SER A 84 -5.09 11.28 8.38
N THR A 85 -4.40 10.23 7.98
CA THR A 85 -3.58 10.26 6.76
C THR A 85 -4.40 9.73 5.58
N TRP A 86 -4.51 10.53 4.51
CA TRP A 86 -5.18 10.08 3.29
C TRP A 86 -4.10 9.51 2.38
N ALA A 87 -4.22 8.24 2.04
CA ALA A 87 -3.22 7.51 1.28
C ALA A 87 -3.88 6.91 0.04
N ALA A 88 -3.13 6.83 -1.05
CA ALA A 88 -3.63 6.37 -2.34
C ALA A 88 -2.70 5.33 -2.97
N LEU A 89 -3.33 4.36 -3.62
CA LEU A 89 -2.72 3.54 -4.66
C LEU A 89 -3.25 4.06 -5.99
N ALA A 90 -2.41 4.77 -6.76
CA ALA A 90 -2.78 5.28 -8.07
C ALA A 90 -2.45 4.26 -9.17
N GLU A 91 -3.36 4.12 -10.12
CA GLU A 91 -3.31 3.15 -11.22
C GLU A 91 -2.90 1.72 -10.84
N PRO A 92 -3.54 1.08 -9.83
CA PRO A 92 -3.23 -0.31 -9.52
C PRO A 92 -3.63 -1.22 -10.69
N LYS A 93 -2.63 -1.93 -11.23
CA LYS A 93 -2.77 -2.82 -12.39
C LYS A 93 -2.13 -4.18 -12.08
N LEU A 94 -2.89 -5.24 -12.32
CA LEU A 94 -2.42 -6.62 -12.26
C LEU A 94 -2.08 -7.14 -13.65
N PHE A 95 -1.00 -7.90 -13.76
CA PHE A 95 -0.53 -8.52 -15.00
C PHE A 95 -0.51 -10.04 -14.84
N GLN A 96 -0.95 -10.74 -15.89
CA GLN A 96 -0.92 -12.20 -15.97
C GLN A 96 0.41 -12.73 -16.49
#